data_AF-A0A5C7FDS0-F1
#
_entry.id   AF-A0A5C7FDS0-F1
#
_cell.length_a   1.000
_cell.length_b   1.000
_cell.length_c   1.000
_cell.angle_alpha   90.00
_cell.angle_beta   90.00
_cell.angle_gamma   90.00
#
_symmetry.space_group_name_H-M   'P 1'
#
loop_
_entity.id
_entity.type
_entity.pdbx_description
1 polymer ?
#
loop_
_entity_poly.entity_id
_entity_poly.type
_entity_poly.pdbx_seq_one_letter_code
_entity_poly.pdbx_strand_id
1 'polypeptide(L)' 'MKKDYWDVSDEQVIEKTGKNIAEWVKILEQFKAAEKKSNDVVSFLQKDYEMPRYWARTLTTLYLKKDK' A
#
# COMPACT_ATOMS: atom_id res chain seq x y z
N MET A 1 -7.17 23.03 -2.96
CA MET A 1 -6.06 22.12 -2.56
C MET A 1 -6.22 20.83 -3.34
N LYS A 2 -5.15 20.32 -3.98
CA LYS A 2 -5.17 18.99 -4.61
C LYS A 2 -4.98 17.95 -3.51
N LYS A 3 -5.88 16.98 -3.40
CA LYS A 3 -5.64 15.78 -2.59
C LYS A 3 -4.57 14.94 -3.30
N ASP A 4 -3.59 14.46 -2.55
CA ASP A 4 -2.63 13.52 -3.09
C ASP A 4 -3.36 12.21 -3.42
N TYR A 5 -2.92 11.52 -4.48
CA TYR A 5 -3.57 10.27 -4.91
C TYR A 5 -3.40 9.13 -3.89
N TRP A 6 -2.52 9.28 -2.91
CA TRP A 6 -2.30 8.34 -1.81
C TRP A 6 -3.08 8.71 -0.54
N ASP A 7 -3.79 9.84 -0.53
CA ASP A 7 -4.68 10.25 0.57
C ASP A 7 -6.03 9.51 0.42
N VAL A 8 -6.02 8.23 0.80
CA VAL A 8 -7.16 7.32 0.70
C VAL A 8 -7.68 6.95 2.08
N SER A 9 -8.99 6.74 2.19
CA SER A 9 -9.62 6.31 3.45
C SER A 9 -9.62 4.78 3.58
N ASP A 10 -9.83 4.28 4.80
CA ASP A 10 -9.96 2.84 5.05
C ASP A 10 -11.10 2.23 4.23
N GLU A 11 -12.23 2.93 4.07
CA GLU A 11 -13.37 2.42 3.30
C GLU A 11 -13.00 2.15 1.83
N GLN A 12 -12.26 3.07 1.21
CA GLN A 12 -11.83 2.92 -0.19
C GLN A 12 -10.84 1.76 -0.36
N VAL A 13 -9.94 1.60 0.61
CA VAL A 13 -8.94 0.53 0.58
C VAL A 13 -9.61 -0.83 0.82
N ILE A 14 -10.52 -0.94 1.78
CA ILE A 14 -11.28 -2.17 2.06
C ILE A 14 -12.08 -2.58 0.83
N GLU A 15 -12.79 -1.66 0.18
CA GLU A 15 -13.61 -1.96 -1.00
C GLU A 15 -12.80 -2.58 -2.14
N LYS A 16 -11.52 -2.20 -2.28
CA LYS A 16 -10.67 -2.61 -3.41
C LYS A 16 -9.68 -3.72 -3.09
N THR A 17 -9.36 -3.92 -1.81
CA THR A 17 -8.27 -4.81 -1.39
C THR A 17 -8.70 -5.80 -0.30
N GLY A 18 -9.89 -5.64 0.28
CA GLY A 18 -10.42 -6.50 1.33
C GLY A 18 -9.79 -6.34 2.72
N LYS A 19 -8.85 -5.40 2.89
CA LYS A 19 -8.18 -5.11 4.17
C LYS A 19 -8.12 -3.61 4.41
N ASN A 20 -8.06 -3.19 5.65
CA ASN A 20 -7.87 -1.78 6.00
C ASN A 20 -6.39 -1.37 5.90
N ILE A 21 -6.11 -0.07 6.02
CA ILE A 21 -4.75 0.49 5.92
C ILE A 21 -3.84 -0.09 7.01
N ALA A 22 -4.33 -0.24 8.25
CA ALA A 22 -3.51 -0.75 9.34
C ALA A 22 -3.06 -2.20 9.13
N GLU A 23 -3.91 -3.05 8.56
CA GLU A 23 -3.55 -4.41 8.16
C GLU A 23 -2.50 -4.42 7.04
N TRP A 24 -2.66 -3.56 6.03
CA TRP A 24 -1.66 -3.43 4.96
C TRP A 24 -0.32 -2.91 5.46
N VAL A 25 -0.32 -1.95 6.37
CA VAL A 25 0.90 -1.45 7.01
C VAL A 25 1.63 -2.61 7.71
N LYS A 26 0.93 -3.45 8.48
CA LYS A 26 1.55 -4.63 9.12
C LYS A 26 2.14 -5.62 8.12
N ILE A 27 1.45 -5.88 7.01
CA ILE A 27 1.96 -6.76 5.94
C ILE A 27 3.23 -6.16 5.31
N LEU A 28 3.23 -4.84 5.06
CA LEU A 28 4.37 -4.13 4.50
C LEU A 28 5.56 -4.06 5.46
N GLU A 29 5.32 -3.90 6.76
CA GLU A 29 6.35 -3.99 7.81
C GLU A 29 6.95 -5.39 7.90
N GLN A 30 6.12 -6.43 7.91
CA GLN A 30 6.57 -7.83 7.91
C GLN A 30 7.40 -8.15 6.66
N PHE A 31 7.02 -7.58 5.51
CA PHE A 31 7.79 -7.67 4.27
C PHE A 31 9.04 -6.79 4.26
N LYS A 32 9.26 -5.93 5.27
CA LYS A 32 10.34 -4.93 5.32
C LYS A 32 10.32 -3.99 4.10
N ALA A 33 9.14 -3.47 3.76
CA ALA A 33 8.95 -2.62 2.59
C ALA A 33 9.82 -1.35 2.61
N ALA A 34 10.16 -0.83 3.78
CA ALA A 34 11.02 0.36 3.94
C ALA A 34 12.45 0.15 3.43
N GLU A 35 12.95 -1.09 3.46
CA GLU A 35 14.30 -1.46 3.01
C GLU A 35 14.35 -1.88 1.53
N LYS A 36 13.20 -1.92 0.85
CA LYS A 36 13.06 -2.46 -0.51
C LYS A 36 12.78 -1.37 -1.53
N LYS A 37 13.07 -1.66 -2.81
CA LYS A 37 12.66 -0.77 -3.90
C LYS A 37 11.15 -0.80 -4.02
N SER A 38 10.52 0.36 -4.25
CA SER A 38 9.06 0.46 -4.33
C SER A 38 8.46 -0.47 -5.40
N ASN A 39 9.16 -0.74 -6.50
CA ASN A 39 8.70 -1.70 -7.52
C ASN A 39 8.67 -3.15 -7.02
N ASP A 40 9.57 -3.53 -6.13
CA ASP A 40 9.60 -4.87 -5.53
C ASP A 40 8.44 -5.04 -4.57
N VAL A 41 8.14 -4.00 -3.77
CA VAL A 41 6.97 -3.93 -2.88
C VAL A 41 5.66 -3.99 -3.68
N VAL A 42 5.55 -3.21 -4.76
CA VAL A 42 4.39 -3.27 -5.66
C VAL A 42 4.24 -4.67 -6.27
N SER A 43 5.34 -5.28 -6.74
CA SER A 43 5.30 -6.62 -7.32
C SER A 43 4.86 -7.68 -6.31
N PHE A 44 5.31 -7.58 -5.06
CA PHE A 44 4.86 -8.42 -3.95
C PHE A 44 3.34 -8.31 -3.75
N LEU A 45 2.80 -7.09 -3.63
CA LEU A 45 1.36 -6.89 -3.47
C LEU A 45 0.56 -7.42 -4.67
N GLN A 46 1.06 -7.25 -5.90
CA GLN A 46 0.39 -7.74 -7.10
C GLN A 46 0.40 -9.27 -7.22
N LYS A 47 1.49 -9.93 -6.83
CA LYS A 47 1.64 -11.39 -7.00
C LYS A 47 1.06 -12.18 -5.84
N ASP A 48 1.29 -11.73 -4.61
CA ASP A 48 0.98 -12.51 -3.41
C ASP A 48 -0.42 -12.20 -2.87
N TYR A 49 -0.97 -11.03 -3.24
CA TYR A 49 -2.31 -10.58 -2.82
C TYR A 49 -3.22 -10.20 -3.99
N GLU A 50 -2.82 -10.51 -5.23
CA GLU A 50 -3.56 -10.22 -6.47
C GLU A 50 -4.01 -8.75 -6.57
N MET A 51 -3.29 -7.84 -5.93
CA MET A 51 -3.70 -6.46 -5.78
C MET A 51 -3.58 -5.70 -7.11
N PRO A 52 -4.57 -4.90 -7.51
CA PRO A 52 -4.43 -4.04 -8.68
C PRO A 52 -3.25 -3.06 -8.53
N ARG A 53 -2.49 -2.86 -9.60
CA ARG A 53 -1.26 -2.04 -9.60
C ARG A 53 -1.44 -0.64 -9.00
N TYR A 54 -2.60 -0.01 -9.27
CA TYR A 54 -2.91 1.31 -8.72
C TYR A 54 -2.89 1.29 -7.19
N TRP A 55 -3.63 0.37 -6.58
CA TRP A 55 -3.70 0.22 -5.12
C TRP A 55 -2.37 -0.21 -4.50
N ALA A 56 -1.63 -1.09 -5.19
CA ALA A 56 -0.30 -1.49 -4.75
C ALA A 56 0.65 -0.28 -4.66
N ARG A 57 0.63 0.62 -5.65
CA ARG A 57 1.43 1.86 -5.64
C ARG A 57 0.95 2.85 -4.58
N THR A 58 -0.37 2.98 -4.43
CA THR A 58 -0.99 3.84 -3.41
C THR A 58 -0.56 3.42 -2.01
N LEU A 59 -0.71 2.14 -1.65
CA LEU A 59 -0.34 1.62 -0.33
C LEU A 59 1.17 1.66 -0.08
N THR A 60 1.97 1.33 -1.09
CA THR A 60 3.44 1.46 -0.98
C THR A 60 3.84 2.90 -0.70
N THR A 61 3.23 3.87 -1.39
CA THR A 61 3.55 5.30 -1.18
C THR A 61 3.02 5.81 0.15
N LEU A 62 1.80 5.44 0.52
CA LEU A 62 1.19 5.77 1.82
C LEU A 62 2.07 5.28 2.97
N TYR A 63 2.54 4.04 2.90
CA TYR A 63 3.45 3.45 3.89
C TYR A 63 4.76 4.23 4.00
N LEU A 64 5.46 4.46 2.87
CA LEU A 64 6.73 5.19 2.85
C LEU A 64 6.62 6.67 3.25
N LYS A 65 5.41 7.25 3.18
CA LYS A 65 5.12 8.61 3.63
C LYS A 65 4.74 8.70 5.09
N LYS A 66 4.21 7.62 5.69
CA LYS A 66 3.90 7.53 7.12
C LYS A 66 5.11 7.15 7.97
N ASP A 67 6.06 6.39 7.39
CA ASP A 67 7.31 5.98 8.04
C ASP A 67 8.43 7.04 7.96
N LYS A 68 8.15 8.20 7.35
CA LYS A 68 9.03 9.37 7.28
C LYS A 68 8.48 10.53 8.09
#